data_AF-H3H9Y6-F1
#
_entry.id   AF-H3H9Y6-F1
#
_cell.length_a   1.000
_cell.length_b   1.000
_cell.length_c   1.000
_cell.angle_alpha   90.00
_cell.angle_beta   90.00
_cell.angle_gamma   90.00
#
_symmetry.space_group_name_H-M   'P 1'
#
loop_
_entity.id
_entity.type
_entity.pdbx_description
1 polymer ?
#
loop_
_entity_poly.entity_id
_entity_poly.type
_entity_poly.pdbx_seq_one_letter_code
_entity_poly.pdbx_strand_id
1 'polypeptide(L)'
;MTYAESGSCGRGPATLAVTAEQATSNSCASGSTGVVDAKLYGGGATPLFLTVTAVYSSNVNGCKLPSTPMVWVATPLSVDVCVPSAGCRYAGPLPTSTVCSSTRTYHADVAVAFDWNSHVTVQKYISGKGCSESALSSVTTYLADGSCHSSSSFASFSATQRTDGSVMIEIYLDSMYCGTEGWKLTASAAQATSHACISTGFGDIKVSSIQK
;
A
#
# COMPACT_ATOMS: atom_id res chain seq x y z
N MET A 1 7.84 -19.97 22.99
CA MET A 1 7.48 -19.89 24.41
C MET A 1 6.69 -21.14 24.73
N THR A 2 7.34 -22.15 25.28
CA THR A 2 6.73 -23.41 25.68
C THR A 2 6.44 -23.30 27.17
N TYR A 3 5.17 -23.40 27.55
CA TYR A 3 4.79 -23.45 28.95
C TYR A 3 4.97 -24.87 29.44
N ALA A 4 5.91 -25.08 30.36
CA ALA A 4 5.96 -26.27 31.17
C ALA A 4 5.04 -26.04 32.38
N GLU A 5 4.07 -26.95 32.52
CA GLU A 5 3.21 -27.18 33.67
C GLU A 5 1.94 -26.31 33.80
N SER A 6 0.80 -27.00 33.65
CA SER A 6 -0.53 -26.56 34.00
C SER A 6 -0.70 -26.61 35.51
N GLY A 7 -0.47 -25.49 36.20
CA GLY A 7 -0.74 -25.42 37.63
C GLY A 7 -0.47 -24.04 38.22
N SER A 8 -1.55 -23.28 38.44
CA SER A 8 -1.63 -22.04 39.24
C SER A 8 -0.92 -20.77 38.72
N CYS A 9 -1.70 -19.87 38.11
CA CYS A 9 -1.33 -18.47 37.86
C CYS A 9 -1.30 -17.63 39.16
N GLY A 10 -0.50 -18.04 40.15
CA GLY A 10 -0.41 -17.38 41.46
C GLY A 10 0.60 -16.23 41.54
N ARG A 11 1.42 -16.03 40.51
CA ARG A 11 2.30 -14.86 40.37
C ARG A 11 1.60 -13.88 39.44
N GLY A 12 1.20 -12.73 39.96
CA GLY A 12 0.69 -11.64 39.13
C GLY A 12 1.66 -11.37 37.96
N PRO A 13 1.15 -11.05 36.76
CA PRO A 13 2.01 -10.84 35.61
C PRO A 13 3.03 -9.75 35.94
N ALA A 14 4.31 -10.04 35.77
CA ALA A 14 5.33 -9.01 35.78
C ALA A 14 5.08 -8.12 34.56
N THR A 15 4.51 -6.94 34.77
CA THR A 15 4.28 -5.95 33.73
C THR A 15 5.61 -5.30 33.36
N LEU A 16 6.11 -5.60 32.17
CA LEU A 16 7.25 -4.91 31.58
C LEU A 16 6.71 -3.66 30.86
N ALA A 17 6.87 -2.48 31.48
CA ALA A 17 6.55 -1.20 30.84
C ALA A 17 7.64 -0.86 29.81
N VAL A 18 7.25 -0.72 28.54
CA VAL A 18 8.14 -0.39 27.42
C VAL A 18 7.64 0.87 26.70
N THR A 19 8.56 1.77 26.36
CA THR A 19 8.23 2.98 25.59
C THR A 19 8.06 2.66 24.11
N ALA A 20 7.41 3.56 23.35
CA ALA A 20 7.29 3.44 21.90
C ALA A 20 8.66 3.40 21.21
N GLU A 21 9.65 4.20 21.65
CA GLU A 21 11.03 4.11 21.13
C GLU A 21 11.67 2.74 21.39
N GLN A 22 11.53 2.17 22.59
CA GLN A 22 12.09 0.84 22.91
C GLN A 22 11.42 -0.26 22.08
N ALA A 23 10.11 -0.15 21.91
CA ALA A 23 9.25 -1.08 21.17
C ALA A 23 9.54 -1.09 19.65
N THR A 24 9.97 0.04 19.10
CA THR A 24 10.27 0.20 17.66
C THR A 24 11.75 -0.01 17.32
N SER A 25 12.67 0.42 18.19
CA SER A 25 14.12 0.34 17.96
C SER A 25 14.68 -1.08 18.11
N ASN A 26 14.00 -1.94 18.88
CA ASN A 26 14.30 -3.36 19.04
C ASN A 26 15.78 -3.67 19.34
N SER A 27 16.39 -2.85 20.20
CA SER A 27 17.78 -2.98 20.63
C SER A 27 17.88 -3.76 21.94
N CYS A 28 18.94 -4.55 22.08
CA CYS A 28 19.29 -5.23 23.35
C CYS A 28 20.13 -4.35 24.29
N ALA A 29 20.33 -3.06 23.94
CA ALA A 29 21.13 -2.13 24.73
C ALA A 29 20.32 -1.50 25.89
N SER A 30 21.02 -1.11 26.96
CA SER A 30 20.44 -0.28 28.02
C SER A 30 20.20 1.14 27.49
N GLY A 31 18.99 1.68 27.62
CA GLY A 31 18.69 3.07 27.27
C GLY A 31 17.27 3.29 26.75
N SER A 32 17.03 4.47 26.16
CA SER A 32 15.72 4.87 25.61
C SER A 32 15.31 4.10 24.35
N THR A 33 16.23 3.36 23.73
CA THR A 33 16.01 2.64 22.46
C THR A 33 16.07 1.11 22.61
N GLY A 34 16.27 0.57 23.81
CA GLY A 34 16.42 -0.87 23.99
C GLY A 34 15.93 -1.40 25.33
N VAL A 35 15.69 -2.70 25.36
CA VAL A 35 15.45 -3.46 26.59
C VAL A 35 16.57 -4.46 26.75
N VAL A 36 17.27 -4.39 27.89
CA VAL A 36 18.40 -5.27 28.19
C VAL A 36 17.95 -6.73 28.11
N ASP A 37 18.70 -7.52 27.36
CA ASP A 37 18.51 -8.97 27.17
C ASP A 37 17.13 -9.39 26.63
N ALA A 38 16.33 -8.45 26.12
CA ALA A 38 15.01 -8.72 25.58
C ALA A 38 14.84 -8.10 24.19
N LYS A 39 14.35 -8.91 23.26
CA LYS A 39 13.93 -8.45 21.95
C LYS A 39 12.41 -8.33 21.94
N LEU A 40 11.89 -7.12 21.73
CA LEU A 40 10.45 -6.88 21.73
C LEU A 40 9.88 -7.19 20.36
N TYR A 41 8.86 -8.05 20.33
CA TYR A 41 8.06 -8.32 19.15
C TYR A 41 6.64 -7.82 19.42
N GLY A 42 6.03 -7.13 18.45
CA GLY A 42 4.71 -6.50 18.60
C GLY A 42 4.74 -5.04 19.06
N GLY A 43 5.93 -4.47 19.26
CA GLY A 43 6.15 -3.08 19.65
C GLY A 43 6.13 -2.05 18.50
N GLY A 44 6.20 -2.52 17.26
CA GLY A 44 5.98 -1.70 16.07
C GLY A 44 4.49 -1.61 15.74
N ALA A 45 4.11 -0.63 14.91
CA ALA A 45 2.77 -0.63 14.30
C ALA A 45 2.54 -1.99 13.64
N THR A 46 1.49 -2.70 14.05
CA THR A 46 1.11 -3.97 13.40
C THR A 46 0.88 -3.67 11.92
N PRO A 47 1.61 -4.33 10.99
CA PRO A 47 1.39 -4.11 9.58
C PRO A 47 -0.09 -4.30 9.26
N LEU A 48 -0.69 -3.34 8.57
CA LEU A 48 -2.08 -3.49 8.16
C LEU A 48 -2.11 -4.56 7.06
N PHE A 49 -3.07 -5.47 7.17
CA PHE A 49 -3.36 -6.38 6.07
C PHE A 49 -3.97 -5.58 4.94
N LEU A 50 -3.66 -5.93 3.70
CA LEU A 50 -4.16 -5.24 2.52
C LEU A 50 -4.94 -6.22 1.67
N THR A 51 -6.20 -5.89 1.43
CA THR A 51 -6.97 -6.51 0.34
C THR A 51 -6.80 -5.66 -0.88
N VAL A 52 -6.15 -6.20 -1.91
CA VAL A 52 -5.86 -5.51 -3.15
C VAL A 52 -6.85 -5.96 -4.22
N THR A 53 -7.50 -5.00 -4.87
CA THR A 53 -8.22 -5.21 -6.12
C THR A 53 -7.28 -4.85 -7.27
N ALA A 54 -6.84 -5.86 -8.01
CA ALA A 54 -6.07 -5.69 -9.24
C ALA A 54 -7.02 -5.55 -10.43
N VAL A 55 -6.88 -4.50 -11.22
CA VAL A 55 -7.70 -4.22 -12.40
C VAL A 55 -6.87 -4.41 -13.66
N TYR A 56 -7.40 -5.17 -14.61
CA TYR A 56 -6.74 -5.53 -15.87
C TYR A 56 -7.52 -4.98 -17.06
N SER A 57 -6.85 -4.85 -18.20
CA SER A 57 -7.50 -4.47 -19.44
C SER A 57 -8.49 -5.56 -19.87
N SER A 58 -9.54 -5.18 -20.61
CA SER A 58 -10.65 -6.06 -20.99
C SER A 58 -10.24 -7.27 -21.83
N ASN A 59 -9.07 -7.23 -22.47
CA ASN A 59 -8.52 -8.31 -23.30
C ASN A 59 -7.64 -9.31 -22.52
N VAL A 60 -7.48 -9.17 -21.20
CA VAL A 60 -6.65 -10.08 -20.40
C VAL A 60 -7.40 -11.36 -20.04
N ASN A 61 -6.76 -12.51 -20.32
CA ASN A 61 -7.18 -13.82 -19.85
C ASN A 61 -6.37 -14.23 -18.61
N GLY A 62 -7.05 -14.43 -17.48
CA GLY A 62 -6.48 -15.10 -16.30
C GLY A 62 -6.20 -14.22 -15.08
N CYS A 63 -6.10 -12.88 -15.21
CA CYS A 63 -5.94 -11.90 -14.11
C CYS A 63 -4.93 -12.32 -13.03
N LYS A 64 -3.83 -12.89 -13.50
CA LYS A 64 -2.74 -13.45 -12.71
C LYS A 64 -1.45 -13.19 -13.47
N LEU A 65 -0.33 -13.29 -12.76
CA LEU A 65 0.98 -13.29 -13.40
C LEU A 65 1.01 -14.33 -14.55
N PRO A 66 1.54 -13.97 -15.73
CA PRO A 66 2.39 -12.81 -16.01
C PRO A 66 1.64 -11.54 -16.50
N SER A 67 0.31 -11.47 -16.42
CA SER A 67 -0.41 -10.28 -16.86
C SER A 67 -0.14 -9.09 -15.94
N THR A 68 0.28 -7.97 -16.52
CA THR A 68 0.45 -6.70 -15.80
C THR A 68 -0.92 -6.05 -15.54
N PRO A 69 -1.24 -5.70 -14.28
CA PRO A 69 -2.43 -4.93 -13.95
C PRO A 69 -2.24 -3.47 -14.37
N MET A 70 -3.33 -2.80 -14.76
CA MET A 70 -3.31 -1.36 -15.02
C MET A 70 -3.27 -0.59 -13.68
N VAL A 71 -4.04 -1.04 -12.69
CA VAL A 71 -4.09 -0.40 -11.38
C VAL A 71 -4.33 -1.44 -10.27
N TRP A 72 -3.67 -1.23 -9.15
CA TRP A 72 -3.94 -1.92 -7.88
C TRP A 72 -4.57 -0.94 -6.90
N VAL A 73 -5.69 -1.31 -6.30
CA VAL A 73 -6.35 -0.55 -5.24
C VAL A 73 -6.37 -1.41 -3.98
N ALA A 74 -5.56 -1.04 -3.00
CA ALA A 74 -5.44 -1.72 -1.72
C ALA A 74 -6.22 -1.00 -0.62
N THR A 75 -7.00 -1.78 0.11
CA THR A 75 -7.73 -1.32 1.30
C THR A 75 -7.11 -1.93 2.56
N PRO A 76 -6.73 -1.12 3.56
CA PRO A 76 -6.17 -1.62 4.81
C PRO A 76 -7.22 -2.27 5.70
N LEU A 77 -6.81 -3.33 6.39
CA LEU A 77 -7.59 -4.12 7.34
C LEU A 77 -6.76 -4.36 8.60
N SER A 78 -7.43 -4.35 9.75
CA SER A 78 -6.81 -4.65 11.05
C SER A 78 -6.62 -6.15 11.30
N VAL A 79 -7.32 -7.00 10.54
CA VAL A 79 -7.29 -8.46 10.64
C VAL A 79 -7.19 -9.08 9.25
N ASP A 80 -6.47 -10.21 9.14
CA ASP A 80 -6.33 -10.92 7.88
C ASP A 80 -7.61 -11.72 7.60
N VAL A 81 -8.42 -11.18 6.71
CA VAL A 81 -9.61 -11.84 6.16
C VAL A 81 -9.54 -11.91 4.64
N CYS A 82 -8.38 -11.61 4.07
CA CYS A 82 -8.23 -11.55 2.63
C CYS A 82 -8.19 -12.97 2.05
N VAL A 83 -8.98 -13.20 0.99
CA VAL A 83 -8.97 -14.45 0.23
C VAL A 83 -8.59 -14.14 -1.21
N PRO A 84 -7.42 -14.60 -1.69
CA PRO A 84 -6.99 -14.30 -3.05
C PRO A 84 -7.89 -15.02 -4.05
N SER A 85 -8.10 -14.39 -5.21
CA SER A 85 -8.91 -15.00 -6.25
C SER A 85 -8.12 -16.06 -7.02
N ALA A 86 -8.77 -17.18 -7.36
CA ALA A 86 -8.15 -18.22 -8.18
C ALA A 86 -8.02 -17.82 -9.67
N GLY A 87 -8.70 -16.75 -10.10
CA GLY A 87 -8.67 -16.22 -11.45
C GLY A 87 -9.43 -14.89 -11.56
N CYS A 88 -9.72 -14.46 -12.79
CA CYS A 88 -10.49 -13.26 -13.03
C CYS A 88 -11.90 -13.33 -12.45
N ARG A 89 -12.34 -12.21 -11.87
CA ARG A 89 -13.73 -11.89 -11.60
C ARG A 89 -14.21 -10.88 -12.65
N TYR A 90 -15.29 -11.21 -13.32
CA TYR A 90 -15.90 -10.40 -14.38
C TYR A 90 -17.17 -9.67 -13.89
N ALA A 91 -17.11 -9.10 -12.68
CA ALA A 91 -18.24 -8.42 -12.05
C ALA A 91 -18.30 -6.91 -12.44
N GLY A 92 -18.06 -6.59 -13.71
CA GLY A 92 -17.95 -5.22 -14.21
C GLY A 92 -17.38 -5.14 -15.64
N PRO A 93 -17.14 -3.93 -16.17
CA PRO A 93 -16.61 -3.75 -17.53
C PRO A 93 -15.14 -4.18 -17.65
N LEU A 94 -14.44 -4.28 -16.52
CA LEU A 94 -13.04 -4.64 -16.47
C LEU A 94 -12.86 -5.92 -15.65
N PRO A 95 -12.01 -6.84 -16.11
CA PRO A 95 -11.65 -8.02 -15.36
C PRO A 95 -10.78 -7.63 -14.15
N THR A 96 -11.08 -8.24 -12.99
CA THR A 96 -10.38 -7.96 -11.73
C THR A 96 -9.92 -9.23 -11.03
N SER A 97 -8.96 -9.13 -10.13
CA SER A 97 -8.64 -10.20 -9.18
C SER A 97 -8.35 -9.63 -7.79
N THR A 98 -8.48 -10.48 -6.77
CA THR A 98 -8.12 -10.16 -5.39
C THR A 98 -6.72 -10.68 -5.09
N VAL A 99 -5.84 -9.82 -4.61
CA VAL A 99 -4.50 -10.15 -4.11
C VAL A 99 -4.44 -9.80 -2.63
N CYS A 100 -3.85 -10.67 -1.83
CA CYS A 100 -3.66 -10.45 -0.40
C CYS A 100 -2.22 -10.02 -0.14
N SER A 101 -2.06 -8.94 0.61
CA SER A 101 -0.77 -8.32 0.89
C SER A 101 -0.78 -7.71 2.29
N SER A 102 0.26 -6.96 2.62
CA SER A 102 0.36 -6.17 3.85
C SER A 102 1.16 -4.91 3.60
N THR A 103 1.04 -3.90 4.46
CA THR A 103 1.89 -2.69 4.35
C THR A 103 3.39 -3.01 4.38
N ARG A 104 3.78 -4.17 4.89
CA ARG A 104 5.16 -4.65 4.91
C ARG A 104 5.62 -5.26 3.58
N THR A 105 4.76 -6.01 2.89
CA THR A 105 5.12 -6.75 1.66
C THR A 105 4.69 -6.05 0.38
N TYR A 106 3.80 -5.05 0.48
CA TYR A 106 3.16 -4.40 -0.66
C TYR A 106 4.12 -3.96 -1.77
N HIS A 107 5.26 -3.36 -1.40
CA HIS A 107 6.25 -2.92 -2.39
C HIS A 107 6.87 -4.09 -3.17
N ALA A 108 7.14 -5.22 -2.51
CA ALA A 108 7.66 -6.41 -3.18
C ALA A 108 6.56 -7.05 -4.06
N ASP A 109 5.33 -7.10 -3.57
CA ASP A 109 4.19 -7.65 -4.30
C ASP A 109 3.91 -6.83 -5.58
N VAL A 110 3.95 -5.50 -5.47
CA VAL A 110 3.86 -4.57 -6.60
C VAL A 110 5.01 -4.78 -7.59
N ALA A 111 6.25 -4.89 -7.11
CA ALA A 111 7.41 -5.09 -7.98
C ALA A 111 7.30 -6.37 -8.82
N VAL A 112 6.68 -7.42 -8.28
CA VAL A 112 6.39 -8.67 -9.00
C VAL A 112 5.23 -8.48 -9.98
N ALA A 113 4.15 -7.81 -9.56
CA ALA A 113 2.95 -7.65 -10.37
C ALA A 113 3.12 -6.72 -11.58
N PHE A 114 3.87 -5.64 -11.42
CA PHE A 114 4.16 -4.69 -12.48
C PHE A 114 5.43 -5.04 -13.25
N ASP A 115 6.25 -5.96 -12.73
CA ASP A 115 7.47 -6.49 -13.34
C ASP A 115 8.36 -5.37 -13.93
N TRP A 116 8.65 -5.37 -15.24
CA TRP A 116 9.47 -4.36 -15.93
C TRP A 116 8.75 -3.04 -16.21
N ASN A 117 7.51 -2.87 -15.76
CA ASN A 117 6.74 -1.68 -16.04
C ASN A 117 6.94 -0.61 -14.95
N SER A 118 7.17 0.62 -15.40
CA SER A 118 7.18 1.79 -14.53
C SER A 118 5.81 1.97 -13.85
N HIS A 119 5.81 2.30 -12.57
CA HIS A 119 4.59 2.45 -11.79
C HIS A 119 4.72 3.49 -10.68
N VAL A 120 3.58 4.09 -10.31
CA VAL A 120 3.50 5.08 -9.23
C VAL A 120 2.53 4.59 -8.17
N THR A 121 3.01 4.49 -6.93
CA THR A 121 2.22 4.12 -5.75
C THR A 121 1.90 5.36 -4.92
N VAL A 122 0.60 5.57 -4.66
CA VAL A 122 0.05 6.64 -3.83
C VAL A 122 -0.58 6.03 -2.59
N GLN A 123 -0.06 6.36 -1.41
CA GLN A 123 -0.68 6.05 -0.13
C GLN A 123 -1.52 7.24 0.31
N LYS A 124 -2.80 7.01 0.57
CA LYS A 124 -3.73 8.04 1.03
C LYS A 124 -4.04 7.84 2.50
N TYR A 125 -3.99 8.92 3.25
CA TYR A 125 -4.27 8.96 4.67
C TYR A 125 -5.47 9.86 4.98
N ILE A 126 -6.09 9.67 6.14
CA ILE A 126 -7.13 10.56 6.64
C ILE A 126 -6.56 11.98 6.75
N SER A 127 -7.24 12.96 6.17
CA SER A 127 -6.81 14.36 6.13
C SER A 127 -6.51 14.93 7.53
N GLY A 128 -5.41 15.67 7.65
CA GLY A 128 -4.98 16.29 8.90
C GLY A 128 -4.33 15.31 9.88
N LYS A 129 -3.96 14.11 9.44
CA LYS A 129 -3.26 13.10 10.24
C LYS A 129 -1.77 12.98 9.88
N GLY A 130 -1.26 13.84 9.00
CA GLY A 130 0.17 13.95 8.70
C GLY A 130 0.77 12.64 8.22
N CYS A 131 0.01 11.87 7.43
CA CYS A 131 0.39 10.55 6.96
C CYS A 131 0.77 9.55 8.07
N SER A 132 0.09 9.63 9.23
CA SER A 132 0.18 8.62 10.28
C SER A 132 -0.20 7.24 9.74
N GLU A 133 0.63 6.22 10.00
CA GLU A 133 0.39 4.85 9.55
C GLU A 133 -0.97 4.29 10.02
N SER A 134 -1.40 4.65 11.24
CA SER A 134 -2.72 4.30 11.79
C SER A 134 -3.90 4.96 11.07
N ALA A 135 -3.62 5.98 10.27
CA ALA A 135 -4.60 6.74 9.48
C ALA A 135 -4.53 6.39 7.99
N LEU A 136 -3.80 5.33 7.60
CA LEU A 136 -3.77 4.85 6.22
C LEU A 136 -5.19 4.42 5.81
N SER A 137 -5.67 4.98 4.70
CA SER A 137 -7.04 4.77 4.22
C SER A 137 -7.10 3.95 2.94
N SER A 138 -6.11 4.10 2.05
CA SER A 138 -5.97 3.31 0.84
C SER A 138 -4.54 3.40 0.31
N VAL A 139 -4.12 2.40 -0.47
CA VAL A 139 -2.92 2.48 -1.28
C VAL A 139 -3.30 2.18 -2.73
N THR A 140 -2.92 3.02 -3.67
CA THR A 140 -3.21 2.81 -5.09
C THR A 140 -1.92 2.81 -5.88
N THR A 141 -1.67 1.77 -6.67
CA THR A 141 -0.54 1.71 -7.59
C THR A 141 -1.02 1.73 -9.02
N TYR A 142 -0.54 2.71 -9.79
CA TYR A 142 -0.90 2.94 -11.19
C TYR A 142 0.24 2.51 -12.10
N LEU A 143 -0.10 1.82 -13.19
CA LEU A 143 0.79 1.64 -14.34
C LEU A 143 1.13 3.02 -14.92
N ALA A 144 2.41 3.35 -15.00
CA ALA A 144 2.88 4.70 -15.31
C ALA A 144 3.50 4.80 -16.71
N ASP A 145 2.78 4.30 -17.71
CA ASP A 145 3.20 4.26 -19.11
C ASP A 145 2.76 5.49 -19.94
N GLY A 146 2.10 6.46 -19.30
CA GLY A 146 1.55 7.66 -19.92
C GLY A 146 0.28 7.44 -20.77
N SER A 147 -0.17 6.20 -20.93
CA SER A 147 -1.38 5.86 -21.68
C SER A 147 -2.64 6.07 -20.84
N CYS A 148 -3.77 6.19 -21.52
CA CYS A 148 -5.08 6.21 -20.86
C CYS A 148 -5.52 4.78 -20.53
N HIS A 149 -5.88 4.53 -19.27
CA HIS A 149 -6.35 3.25 -18.78
C HIS A 149 -7.71 3.41 -18.10
N SER A 150 -8.68 2.58 -18.47
CA SER A 150 -9.93 2.47 -17.71
C SER A 150 -9.64 1.92 -16.31
N SER A 151 -10.16 2.56 -15.26
CA SER A 151 -10.08 2.04 -13.89
C SER A 151 -11.40 1.49 -13.38
N SER A 152 -12.52 1.90 -13.97
CA SER A 152 -13.87 1.43 -13.64
C SER A 152 -14.86 1.71 -14.79
N SER A 153 -16.15 1.45 -14.57
CA SER A 153 -17.23 1.86 -15.47
C SER A 153 -17.46 3.38 -15.55
N PHE A 154 -16.83 4.16 -14.68
CA PHE A 154 -17.06 5.61 -14.57
C PHE A 154 -15.79 6.44 -14.50
N ALA A 155 -14.61 5.81 -14.52
CA ALA A 155 -13.35 6.51 -14.37
C ALA A 155 -12.23 5.86 -15.17
N SER A 156 -11.29 6.69 -15.59
CA SER A 156 -10.06 6.34 -16.27
C SER A 156 -8.92 7.17 -15.70
N PHE A 157 -7.68 6.80 -16.01
CA PHE A 157 -6.49 7.50 -15.56
C PHE A 157 -5.38 7.47 -16.60
N SER A 158 -4.48 8.44 -16.49
CA SER A 158 -3.14 8.37 -17.06
C SER A 158 -2.14 8.65 -15.95
N ALA A 159 -1.11 7.82 -15.84
CA ALA A 159 0.00 8.05 -14.93
C ALA A 159 1.31 8.07 -15.72
N THR A 160 2.20 8.98 -15.38
CA THR A 160 3.50 9.14 -16.02
C THR A 160 4.56 9.36 -14.96
N GLN A 161 5.67 8.64 -15.10
CA GLN A 161 6.92 9.00 -14.46
C GLN A 161 7.86 9.60 -15.53
N ARG A 162 8.28 10.84 -15.31
CA ARG A 162 9.22 11.54 -16.19
C ARG A 162 10.65 11.10 -15.88
N THR A 163 11.54 11.36 -16.84
CA THR A 163 12.98 11.05 -16.74
C THR A 163 13.70 11.79 -15.61
N ASP A 164 13.16 12.93 -15.17
CA ASP A 164 13.66 13.65 -14.00
C ASP A 164 13.22 13.03 -12.67
N GLY A 165 12.43 11.95 -12.71
CA GLY A 165 11.85 11.26 -11.55
C GLY A 165 10.55 11.89 -11.04
N SER A 166 10.07 12.99 -11.64
CA SER A 166 8.77 13.57 -11.30
C SER A 166 7.62 12.69 -11.79
N VAL A 167 6.51 12.74 -11.07
CA VAL A 167 5.33 11.93 -11.36
C VAL A 167 4.12 12.81 -11.60
N MET A 168 3.25 12.33 -12.49
CA MET A 168 1.96 12.94 -12.78
C MET A 168 0.92 11.83 -12.86
N ILE A 169 -0.19 12.01 -12.15
CA ILE A 169 -1.37 11.14 -12.25
C ILE A 169 -2.56 12.05 -12.54
N GLU A 170 -3.30 11.74 -13.59
CA GLU A 170 -4.53 12.40 -13.96
C GLU A 170 -5.65 11.36 -13.90
N ILE A 171 -6.70 11.67 -13.14
CA ILE A 171 -7.94 10.88 -13.08
C ILE A 171 -9.03 11.64 -13.82
N TYR A 172 -9.79 10.89 -14.60
CA TYR A 172 -10.88 11.40 -15.41
C TYR A 172 -12.19 10.78 -14.95
N LEU A 173 -13.27 11.56 -15.10
CA LEU A 173 -14.64 11.20 -14.69
C LEU A 173 -15.42 10.49 -15.81
N ASP A 174 -14.70 10.01 -16.83
CA ASP A 174 -15.20 9.11 -17.87
C ASP A 174 -14.40 7.81 -17.86
N SER A 175 -14.99 6.74 -18.38
CA SER A 175 -14.48 5.40 -18.21
C SER A 175 -13.41 4.95 -19.20
N MET A 176 -13.20 5.64 -20.32
CA MET A 176 -12.42 5.07 -21.44
C MET A 176 -11.52 6.05 -22.17
N TYR A 177 -11.80 7.34 -22.15
CA TYR A 177 -11.22 8.27 -23.11
C TYR A 177 -10.30 9.30 -22.46
N CYS A 178 -10.24 9.35 -21.13
CA CYS A 178 -9.48 10.37 -20.42
C CYS A 178 -9.85 11.78 -20.92
N GLY A 179 -11.14 12.03 -21.15
CA GLY A 179 -11.66 13.22 -21.81
C GLY A 179 -12.38 14.20 -20.87
N THR A 180 -12.89 13.72 -19.74
CA THR A 180 -13.55 14.54 -18.71
C THR A 180 -12.61 14.67 -17.52
N GLU A 181 -11.92 15.81 -17.43
CA GLU A 181 -10.98 16.07 -16.34
C GLU A 181 -11.65 15.90 -14.96
N GLY A 182 -11.00 15.11 -14.11
CA GLY A 182 -11.36 14.96 -12.71
C GLY A 182 -10.33 15.66 -11.82
N TRP A 183 -9.33 14.90 -11.38
CA TRP A 183 -8.28 15.43 -10.51
C TRP A 183 -6.89 15.10 -11.02
N LYS A 184 -5.94 15.93 -10.62
CA LYS A 184 -4.54 15.81 -11.01
C LYS A 184 -3.65 15.84 -9.78
N LEU A 185 -2.72 14.90 -9.71
CA LEU A 185 -1.65 14.86 -8.74
C LEU A 185 -0.32 14.99 -9.47
N THR A 186 0.49 15.94 -9.01
CA THR A 186 1.89 16.06 -9.40
C THR A 186 2.76 15.90 -8.17
N ALA A 187 3.86 15.16 -8.31
CA ALA A 187 4.90 15.11 -7.29
C ALA A 187 6.26 15.30 -7.95
N SER A 188 7.12 16.11 -7.34
CA SER A 188 8.50 16.24 -7.73
C SER A 188 9.26 14.93 -7.48
N ALA A 189 10.42 14.78 -8.10
CA ALA A 189 11.30 13.64 -7.85
C ALA A 189 11.68 13.51 -6.37
N ALA A 190 11.91 14.64 -5.70
CA ALA A 190 12.18 14.66 -4.26
C ALA A 190 11.01 14.10 -3.45
N GLN A 191 9.77 14.48 -3.81
CA GLN A 191 8.57 13.95 -3.15
C GLN A 191 8.38 12.45 -3.40
N ALA A 192 8.59 11.98 -4.64
CA ALA A 192 8.45 10.58 -5.02
C ALA A 192 9.55 9.65 -4.46
N THR A 193 10.71 10.19 -4.08
CA THR A 193 11.84 9.40 -3.53
C THR A 193 11.94 9.48 -2.01
N SER A 194 11.66 10.64 -1.42
CA SER A 194 11.72 10.83 0.04
C SER A 194 10.54 10.25 0.79
N HIS A 195 9.48 9.80 0.08
CA HIS A 195 8.22 9.34 0.68
C HIS A 195 7.64 10.39 1.66
N ALA A 196 7.90 11.67 1.38
CA ALA A 196 7.45 12.76 2.22
C ALA A 196 5.91 12.80 2.27
N CYS A 197 5.39 13.17 3.44
CA CYS A 197 3.97 13.45 3.56
C CYS A 197 3.64 14.76 2.85
N ILE A 198 2.64 14.73 1.97
CA ILE A 198 2.14 15.87 1.22
C ILE A 198 0.69 16.08 1.61
N SER A 199 0.38 17.20 2.24
CA SER A 199 -1.01 17.59 2.46
C SER A 199 -1.56 18.24 1.20
N THR A 200 -2.59 17.65 0.62
CA THR A 200 -3.27 18.14 -0.57
C THR A 200 -4.73 18.46 -0.25
N GLY A 201 -5.46 19.09 -1.18
CA GLY A 201 -6.92 19.24 -1.07
C GLY A 201 -7.67 17.90 -0.99
N PHE A 202 -7.01 16.78 -1.29
CA PHE A 202 -7.59 15.43 -1.29
C PHE A 202 -7.21 14.61 -0.04
N GLY A 203 -6.46 15.21 0.87
CA GLY A 203 -5.93 14.59 2.09
C GLY A 203 -4.42 14.51 2.10
N ASP A 204 -3.92 13.84 3.13
CA ASP A 204 -2.50 13.61 3.33
C ASP A 204 -2.07 12.39 2.50
N ILE A 205 -1.02 12.53 1.69
CA ILE A 205 -0.56 11.46 0.81
C ILE A 205 0.95 11.26 0.92
N LYS A 206 1.41 10.03 0.65
CA LYS A 206 2.80 9.74 0.28
C LYS A 206 2.82 9.19 -1.14
N VAL A 207 3.77 9.62 -1.93
CA VAL A 207 3.95 9.15 -3.31
C VAL A 207 5.30 8.47 -3.41
N SER A 208 5.32 7.35 -4.14
CA SER A 208 6.53 6.60 -4.46
C SER A 208 6.45 6.12 -5.89
N SER A 209 7.58 6.04 -6.58
CA SER A 209 7.62 5.57 -7.96
C SER A 209 8.87 4.76 -8.24
N ILE A 210 8.72 3.76 -9.11
CA ILE A 210 9.84 2.98 -9.62
C ILE A 210 9.82 3.14 -11.13
N GLN A 211 10.93 3.68 -11.64
CA GLN A 211 11.17 3.74 -13.08
C GLN A 211 11.90 2.47 -13.49
N LYS A 212 11.37 1.79 -14.50
CA LYS A 212 12.01 0.66 -15.17
C LYS A 212 11.98 0.89 -16.67
#